data_AF-A0A9X6RVT1-F1
#
_entry.id   AF-A0A9X6RVT1-F1
#
_cell.length_a   1.000
_cell.length_b   1.000
_cell.length_c   1.000
_cell.angle_alpha   90.00
_cell.angle_beta   90.00
_cell.angle_gamma   90.00
#
_symmetry.space_group_name_H-M   'P 1'
#
loop_
_entity.id
_entity.type
_entity.pdbx_description
1 polymer ?
#
loop_
_entity_poly.entity_id
_entity_poly.type
_entity_poly.pdbx_seq_one_letter_code
_entity_poly.pdbx_strand_id
1 'polypeptide(L)'
;MRKKRKKRIYAEEKYNTNVQNYRGIKFKLIVYTENHFAALRAKRFLLISDKEEHPSQNFWIPNCYLESDGTLKPNVFVDWIFVKCARANKLKYAGIKIPDWMRGKL
;
A
#
# COMPACT_ATOMS: atom_id res chain seq x y z
N MET A 1 -19.89 16.03 25.25
CA MET A 1 -18.88 16.42 24.23
C MET A 1 -17.91 15.28 23.99
N ARG A 2 -17.83 14.74 22.76
CA ARG A 2 -16.88 13.67 22.40
C ARG A 2 -15.47 14.29 22.38
N LYS A 3 -14.62 13.97 23.37
CA LYS A 3 -13.23 14.47 23.40
C LYS A 3 -12.54 14.09 22.09
N LYS A 4 -12.13 15.10 21.28
CA LYS A 4 -11.30 14.87 20.09
C LYS A 4 -10.01 14.20 20.57
N ARG A 5 -9.80 12.94 20.16
CA ARG A 5 -8.60 12.17 20.49
C ARG A 5 -7.40 12.91 19.89
N LYS A 6 -6.39 13.25 20.71
CA LYS A 6 -5.16 13.90 20.24
C LYS A 6 -4.59 13.10 19.07
N LYS A 7 -4.22 13.77 17.97
CA LYS A 7 -3.47 13.15 16.86
C LYS A 7 -2.18 12.58 17.46
N ARG A 8 -1.96 11.26 17.32
CA ARG A 8 -0.67 10.65 17.66
C ARG A 8 0.32 11.11 16.60
N ILE A 9 1.27 11.95 17.02
CA ILE A 9 2.41 12.32 16.20
C ILE A 9 3.38 11.15 16.31
N TYR A 10 3.54 10.40 15.23
CA TYR A 10 4.57 9.37 15.14
C TYR A 10 5.87 10.06 14.71
N ALA A 11 7.02 9.59 15.21
CA ALA A 11 8.31 10.01 14.67
C ALA A 11 8.32 9.68 13.17
N GLU A 12 8.26 10.71 12.33
CA GLU A 12 8.07 10.60 10.87
C GLU A 12 9.25 9.93 10.15
N GLU A 13 10.37 9.68 10.83
CA GLU A 13 11.64 9.31 10.18
C GLU A 13 11.87 7.80 10.04
N LYS A 14 11.11 6.93 10.71
CA LYS A 14 11.41 5.48 10.74
C LYS A 14 10.89 4.68 9.54
N TYR A 15 9.79 5.13 8.92
CA TYR A 15 9.08 4.35 7.90
C TYR A 15 8.84 5.16 6.64
N ASN A 16 9.05 4.52 5.48
CA ASN A 16 8.81 5.15 4.20
C ASN A 16 7.30 5.24 3.90
N THR A 17 6.72 6.39 4.22
CA THR A 17 5.31 6.72 3.92
C THR A 17 5.14 7.49 2.61
N ASN A 18 6.23 7.73 1.87
CA ASN A 18 6.18 8.35 0.55
C ASN A 18 5.50 7.41 -0.47
N VAL A 19 5.07 8.00 -1.59
CA VAL A 19 4.49 7.24 -2.69
C VAL A 19 5.58 6.41 -3.36
N GLN A 20 5.35 5.10 -3.43
CA GLN A 20 6.14 4.13 -4.14
C GLN A 20 5.45 3.74 -5.45
N ASN A 21 6.21 3.21 -6.42
CA ASN A 21 5.69 2.77 -7.71
C ASN A 21 6.16 1.35 -8.01
N TYR A 22 5.22 0.49 -8.44
CA TYR A 22 5.54 -0.81 -9.02
C TYR A 22 4.81 -0.94 -10.36
N ARG A 23 5.57 -0.98 -11.47
CA ARG A 23 5.06 -1.18 -12.83
C ARG A 23 3.84 -0.31 -13.17
N GLY A 24 3.90 0.97 -12.77
CA GLY A 24 2.85 1.95 -13.00
C GLY A 24 1.76 2.03 -11.93
N ILE A 25 1.75 1.13 -10.93
CA ILE A 25 0.82 1.18 -9.81
C ILE A 25 1.46 1.96 -8.66
N LYS A 26 0.85 3.10 -8.30
CA LYS A 26 1.27 3.93 -7.16
C LYS A 26 0.64 3.45 -5.87
N PHE A 27 1.41 3.40 -4.80
CA PHE A 27 0.93 3.03 -3.47
C PHE A 27 1.76 3.68 -2.36
N LYS A 28 1.21 3.77 -1.15
CA LYS A 28 1.95 4.28 0.02
C LYS A 28 1.68 3.45 1.27
N LEU A 29 2.65 3.41 2.16
CA LEU A 29 2.55 2.68 3.42
C LEU A 29 1.57 3.37 4.38
N ILE A 30 0.79 2.59 5.13
CA ILE A 30 -0.02 3.09 6.26
C ILE A 30 0.60 2.60 7.57
N VAL A 31 1.00 3.55 8.42
CA VAL A 31 1.53 3.28 9.77
C VAL A 31 0.46 3.59 10.81
N TYR A 32 0.08 2.59 11.60
CA TYR A 32 -0.93 2.76 12.66
C TYR A 32 -0.32 3.08 14.01
N THR A 33 0.54 2.20 14.52
CA THR A 33 1.31 2.32 15.76
C THR A 33 2.62 1.56 15.57
N GLU A 34 3.67 1.92 16.30
CA GLU A 34 4.97 1.24 16.19
C GLU A 34 4.87 -0.24 16.58
N ASN A 35 4.23 -0.56 17.70
CA ASN A 35 4.06 -1.95 18.15
C ASN A 35 3.27 -2.79 17.13
N HIS A 36 2.24 -2.20 16.51
CA HIS A 36 1.49 -2.87 15.46
C HIS A 36 2.37 -3.11 14.23
N PHE A 37 3.20 -2.14 13.86
CA PHE A 37 4.10 -2.29 12.74
C PHE A 37 5.17 -3.36 13.00
N ALA A 38 5.78 -3.38 14.19
CA ALA A 38 6.83 -4.33 14.55
C ALA A 38 6.33 -5.78 14.60
N ALA A 39 5.10 -6.01 15.08
CA ALA A 39 4.57 -7.36 15.27
C ALA A 39 4.13 -8.06 13.96
N LEU A 40 3.89 -7.31 12.89
CA LEU A 40 3.29 -7.88 11.67
C LEU A 40 4.33 -8.42 10.68
N ARG A 41 4.03 -9.60 10.14
CA ARG A 41 4.77 -10.29 9.07
C ARG A 41 4.53 -9.71 7.65
N ALA A 42 3.64 -8.74 7.54
CA ALA A 42 3.33 -8.00 6.32
C ALA A 42 2.99 -6.56 6.68
N LYS A 43 3.17 -5.63 5.75
CA LYS A 43 2.80 -4.21 5.94
C LYS A 43 1.60 -3.84 5.09
N ARG A 44 0.77 -2.93 5.61
CA ARG A 44 -0.44 -2.45 4.95
C ARG A 44 -0.13 -1.24 4.10
N PHE A 45 -0.56 -1.28 2.86
CA PHE A 45 -0.41 -0.20 1.90
C PHE A 45 -1.77 0.26 1.39
N LEU A 46 -1.78 1.48 0.88
CA LEU A 46 -2.90 2.12 0.23
C LEU A 46 -2.59 2.29 -1.25
N LEU A 47 -3.48 1.85 -2.12
CA LEU A 47 -3.46 2.17 -3.53
C LEU A 47 -3.72 3.67 -3.71
N ILE A 48 -2.88 4.33 -4.49
CA ILE A 48 -2.97 5.75 -4.80
C ILE A 48 -3.42 5.91 -6.24
N SER A 49 -4.46 6.73 -6.41
CA SER A 49 -4.99 7.13 -7.71
C SER A 49 -4.77 8.62 -7.88
N ASP A 50 -4.58 9.04 -9.13
CA ASP A 50 -4.45 10.46 -9.49
C ASP A 50 -5.82 11.15 -9.56
N LYS A 51 -6.92 10.43 -9.29
CA LYS A 51 -8.29 10.95 -9.31
C LYS A 51 -8.79 11.19 -7.88
N GLU A 52 -9.26 12.40 -7.61
CA GLU A 52 -9.68 12.83 -6.26
C GLU A 52 -10.93 12.11 -5.72
N GLU A 53 -11.81 11.62 -6.60
CA GLU A 53 -13.12 11.08 -6.20
C GLU A 53 -13.13 9.59 -5.79
N HIS A 54 -12.00 8.89 -5.88
CA HIS A 54 -12.01 7.43 -5.68
C HIS A 54 -11.63 6.99 -4.26
N PRO A 55 -12.40 6.05 -3.66
CA PRO A 55 -12.10 5.54 -2.34
C PRO A 55 -10.77 4.78 -2.32
N SER A 56 -9.88 5.18 -1.43
CA SER A 56 -8.59 4.55 -1.23
C SER A 56 -8.73 3.08 -0.84
N GLN A 57 -8.14 2.16 -1.62
CA GLN A 57 -8.18 0.72 -1.35
C GLN A 57 -6.88 0.23 -0.73
N ASN A 58 -6.97 -0.62 0.29
CA ASN A 58 -5.79 -1.13 0.98
C ASN A 58 -5.40 -2.54 0.51
N PHE A 59 -4.12 -2.88 0.67
CA PHE A 59 -3.58 -4.21 0.42
C PHE A 59 -2.37 -4.47 1.33
N TRP A 60 -1.81 -5.68 1.27
CA TRP A 60 -0.73 -6.12 2.14
C TRP A 60 0.44 -6.65 1.31
N ILE A 61 1.66 -6.28 1.70
CA ILE A 61 2.91 -6.83 1.14
C ILE A 61 3.66 -7.54 2.28
N PRO A 62 4.00 -8.84 2.13
CA PRO A 62 4.83 -9.56 3.10
C PRO A 62 6.20 -8.91 3.31
N ASN A 63 6.72 -8.93 4.54
CA ASN A 63 8.00 -8.27 4.87
C ASN A 63 9.19 -8.84 4.08
N CYS A 64 9.13 -10.08 3.59
CA CYS A 64 10.22 -10.65 2.79
C CYS A 64 10.50 -9.87 1.50
N TYR A 65 9.51 -9.14 0.98
CA TYR A 65 9.63 -8.27 -0.21
C TYR A 65 9.93 -6.80 0.13
N LEU A 66 10.08 -6.45 1.41
CA LEU A 66 10.22 -5.07 1.86
C LEU A 66 11.55 -4.86 2.61
N GLU A 67 12.11 -3.67 2.47
CA GLU A 67 13.14 -3.16 3.38
C GLU A 67 12.54 -2.88 4.77
N SER A 68 13.40 -2.65 5.76
CA SER A 68 12.99 -2.46 7.16
C SER A 68 12.06 -1.27 7.37
N ASP A 69 12.15 -0.26 6.52
CA ASP A 69 11.32 0.96 6.52
C ASP A 69 9.99 0.79 5.78
N GLY A 70 9.74 -0.37 5.14
CA GLY A 70 8.57 -0.62 4.31
C GLY A 70 8.70 -0.19 2.85
N THR A 71 9.90 0.17 2.39
CA THR A 71 10.21 0.34 0.97
C THR A 71 10.18 -1.03 0.26
N LEU A 72 9.59 -1.10 -0.93
CA LEU A 72 9.67 -2.32 -1.74
C LEU A 72 11.13 -2.56 -2.14
N LYS A 73 11.64 -3.77 -1.87
CA LYS A 73 13.01 -4.14 -2.26
C LYS A 73 13.23 -3.96 -3.76
N PRO A 74 14.43 -3.57 -4.20
CA PRO A 74 14.74 -3.56 -5.62
C PRO A 74 14.66 -4.98 -6.20
N ASN A 75 14.31 -5.09 -7.49
CA ASN A 75 14.33 -6.34 -8.26
C ASN A 75 13.45 -7.49 -7.72
N VAL A 76 12.43 -7.22 -6.90
CA VAL A 76 11.44 -8.24 -6.49
C VAL A 76 10.23 -8.25 -7.41
N PHE A 77 9.75 -9.45 -7.75
CA PHE A 77 8.57 -9.64 -8.59
C PHE A 77 7.34 -9.92 -7.74
N VAL A 78 6.53 -8.88 -7.53
CA VAL A 78 5.29 -8.94 -6.70
C VAL A 78 4.01 -8.82 -7.53
N ASP A 79 4.07 -9.12 -8.84
CA ASP A 79 2.93 -9.12 -9.77
C ASP A 79 1.68 -9.80 -9.18
N TRP A 80 1.87 -10.94 -8.52
CA TRP A 80 0.79 -11.75 -7.97
C TRP A 80 -0.04 -11.00 -6.91
N ILE A 81 0.57 -10.07 -6.16
CA ILE A 81 -0.13 -9.24 -5.17
C ILE A 81 -1.12 -8.33 -5.89
N PHE A 82 -0.66 -7.67 -6.95
CA PHE A 82 -1.48 -6.74 -7.71
C PHE A 82 -2.54 -7.44 -8.58
N VAL A 83 -2.24 -8.64 -9.10
CA VAL A 83 -3.25 -9.51 -9.74
C VAL A 83 -4.36 -9.86 -8.75
N LYS A 84 -4.02 -10.24 -7.51
CA LYS A 84 -5.03 -10.48 -6.45
C LYS A 84 -5.84 -9.22 -6.15
N CYS A 85 -5.20 -8.05 -6.08
CA CYS A 85 -5.90 -6.78 -5.90
C CYS A 85 -6.90 -6.50 -7.04
N ALA A 86 -6.51 -6.77 -8.29
CA ALA A 86 -7.38 -6.58 -9.44
C ALA A 86 -8.57 -7.56 -9.44
N ARG A 87 -8.32 -8.86 -9.19
CA ARG A 87 -9.37 -9.89 -9.02
C ARG A 87 -10.36 -9.55 -7.91
N ALA A 88 -9.89 -8.91 -6.84
CA ALA A 88 -10.72 -8.43 -5.73
C ALA A 88 -11.36 -7.04 -6.00
N ASN A 89 -11.37 -6.55 -7.25
CA ASN A 89 -11.89 -5.25 -7.67
C ASN A 89 -11.25 -4.02 -6.99
N LYS A 90 -10.12 -4.17 -6.31
CA LYS A 90 -9.48 -3.06 -5.57
C LYS A 90 -8.95 -1.98 -6.50
N LEU A 91 -8.37 -2.34 -7.65
CA LEU A 91 -7.93 -1.34 -8.62
C LEU A 91 -9.12 -0.54 -9.17
N LYS A 92 -10.23 -1.24 -9.50
CA LYS A 92 -11.49 -0.62 -9.95
C LYS A 92 -12.03 0.38 -8.94
N TYR A 93 -12.16 -0.02 -7.67
CA TYR A 93 -12.68 0.88 -6.63
C TYR A 93 -11.74 2.03 -6.31
N ALA A 94 -10.43 1.82 -6.42
CA ALA A 94 -9.45 2.89 -6.33
C ALA A 94 -9.42 3.79 -7.57
N GLY A 95 -10.18 3.51 -8.63
CA GLY A 95 -10.16 4.30 -9.88
C GLY A 95 -8.89 4.11 -10.71
N ILE A 96 -8.12 3.06 -10.44
CA ILE A 96 -6.87 2.73 -11.15
C ILE A 96 -7.21 1.83 -12.33
N LYS A 97 -6.79 2.25 -13.53
CA LYS A 97 -6.88 1.41 -14.73
C LYS A 97 -5.96 0.21 -14.59
N ILE A 98 -6.43 -0.95 -15.02
CA ILE A 98 -5.62 -2.18 -15.04
C ILE A 98 -4.48 -2.00 -16.06
N PRO A 99 -3.20 -2.13 -15.64
CA PRO A 99 -2.07 -2.05 -16.55
C PRO A 99 -2.04 -3.20 -17.57
N ASP A 100 -1.50 -2.96 -18.76
CA ASP A 100 -1.52 -3.94 -19.86
C ASP A 100 -0.79 -5.25 -19.53
N TRP A 101 0.29 -5.18 -18.75
CA TRP A 101 1.03 -6.36 -18.28
C TRP A 101 0.20 -7.35 -17.46
N MET A 102 -0.96 -6.91 -16.95
CA MET A 102 -1.86 -7.72 -16.13
C MET A 102 -3.00 -8.36 -16.93
N ARG A 103 -3.33 -7.87 -18.14
CA ARG A 103 -4.54 -8.28 -18.87
C ARG A 103 -4.63 -9.78 -19.18
N GLY A 104 -3.50 -10.46 -19.38
CA GLY A 104 -3.44 -11.93 -19.58
C GLY A 104 -3.34 -12.75 -18.29
N LYS A 105 -3.43 -12.11 -17.11
CA LYS A 105 -3.23 -12.74 -15.79
C LYS A 105 -4.46 -12.63 -14.88
N LEU A 106 -5.53 -11.97 -15.33
CA LEU A 106 -6.76 -11.74 -14.57
C LEU A 106 -7.67 -12.96 -14.61
#